data_AF-A0A0F8XSK6-F1
#
_entry.id   AF-A0A0F8XSK6-F1
#
_cell.length_a   1.000
_cell.length_b   1.000
_cell.length_c   1.000
_cell.angle_alpha   90.00
_cell.angle_beta   90.00
_cell.angle_gamma   90.00
#
_symmetry.space_group_name_H-M   'P 1'
#
loop_
_entity.id
_entity.type
_entity.pdbx_description
1 polymer ?
#
loop_
_entity_poly.entity_id
_entity_poly.type
_entity_poly.pdbx_seq_one_letter_code
_entity_poly.pdbx_strand_id
1 'polypeptide(L)'
;ILDPACGTGTFLYTVVDHIREQFMDAGNAGLWNGYVRKHLLPRLFGFELLMAPYAVAHFKLGMQLGGHDLSEAQRKNWAYDFTGNERLGIYLTNTLEEAEKKIETLYVWSAARPLRRSRSRRSNQTRHAHNGCHGEFAIFRPFSQQRHCDPTILFPNCYSH
;
A
#
# COMPACT_ATOMS: atom_id res chain seq x y z
N ILE A 1 4.13 16.95 0.29
CA ILE A 1 5.58 17.06 0.52
C ILE A 1 6.04 15.68 1.00
N LEU A 2 7.02 15.11 0.32
CA LEU A 2 7.48 13.75 0.58
C LEU A 2 9.02 13.76 0.65
N ASP A 3 9.56 13.22 1.73
CA ASP A 3 10.98 13.01 1.94
C ASP A 3 11.27 11.49 2.08
N PRO A 4 11.86 10.82 1.06
CA PRO A 4 12.06 9.37 1.06
C PRO A 4 13.19 8.88 1.98
N ALA A 5 14.04 9.78 2.50
CA ALA A 5 15.14 9.45 3.39
C ALA A 5 15.32 10.58 4.41
N CYS A 6 14.32 10.73 5.28
CA CYS A 6 14.19 11.93 6.10
C CYS A 6 15.26 12.05 7.18
N GLY A 7 15.98 10.96 7.52
CA GLY A 7 16.97 10.97 8.58
C GLY A 7 16.32 11.40 9.90
N THR A 8 16.92 12.40 10.54
CA THR A 8 16.40 13.06 11.74
C THR A 8 15.30 14.10 11.47
N GLY A 9 14.76 14.14 10.25
CA GLY A 9 13.61 14.96 9.87
C GLY A 9 13.93 16.43 9.60
N THR A 10 15.18 16.80 9.37
CA THR A 10 15.60 18.21 9.24
C THR A 10 14.94 18.92 8.06
N PHE A 11 14.78 18.28 6.92
CA PHE A 11 14.09 18.89 5.78
C PHE A 11 12.61 19.15 6.07
N LEU A 12 11.91 18.19 6.66
CA LEU A 12 10.51 18.37 7.05
C LEU A 12 10.37 19.47 8.11
N TYR A 13 11.32 19.55 9.05
CA TYR A 13 11.35 20.59 10.07
C TYR A 13 11.42 21.99 9.43
N THR A 14 12.36 22.21 8.51
CA THR A 14 12.53 23.53 7.87
C THR A 14 11.34 23.90 7.01
N VAL A 15 10.69 22.93 6.37
CA VAL A 15 9.44 23.16 5.63
C VAL A 15 8.31 23.63 6.55
N VAL A 16 8.11 22.96 7.69
CA VAL A 16 7.08 23.35 8.66
C VAL A 16 7.38 24.75 9.22
N ASP A 17 8.66 25.02 9.50
CA ASP A 17 9.11 26.30 10.02
C ASP A 17 8.82 27.43 9.02
N HIS A 18 9.23 27.24 7.77
CA HIS A 18 9.01 28.21 6.70
C HIS A 18 7.52 28.52 6.49
N ILE A 19 6.66 27.50 6.53
CA ILE A 19 5.21 27.71 6.42
C ILE A 19 4.70 28.48 7.63
N ARG A 20 5.17 28.17 8.84
CA ARG A 20 4.76 28.87 10.07
C ARG A 20 5.18 30.35 10.03
N GLU A 21 6.39 30.65 9.58
CA GLU A 21 6.88 32.02 9.37
C GLU A 21 5.96 32.81 8.44
N GLN A 22 5.55 32.24 7.31
CA GLN A 22 4.60 32.91 6.40
C GLN A 22 3.25 33.22 7.06
N PHE A 23 2.77 32.34 7.94
CA PHE A 23 1.56 32.64 8.71
C PHE A 23 1.79 33.72 9.77
N MET A 24 2.96 33.73 10.40
CA MET A 24 3.38 34.75 11.37
C MET A 24 3.42 36.13 10.72
N ASP A 25 4.06 36.26 9.55
CA ASP A 25 4.16 37.50 8.80
C ASP A 25 2.77 38.02 8.38
N ALA A 26 1.85 37.12 8.04
CA ALA A 26 0.48 37.46 7.69
C ALA A 26 -0.44 37.70 8.92
N GLY A 27 0.04 37.49 10.15
CA GLY A 27 -0.76 37.65 11.37
C GLY A 27 -1.87 36.61 11.56
N ASN A 28 -1.78 35.45 10.91
CA ASN A 28 -2.87 34.47 10.81
C ASN A 28 -2.85 33.40 11.90
N ALA A 29 -2.54 33.78 13.15
CA ALA A 29 -2.38 32.84 14.27
C ALA A 29 -3.62 31.96 14.51
N GLY A 30 -4.83 32.53 14.43
CA GLY A 30 -6.08 31.79 14.65
C GLY A 30 -6.36 30.69 13.61
N LEU A 31 -5.74 30.77 12.43
CA LEU A 31 -5.91 29.77 11.37
C LEU A 31 -4.87 28.65 11.44
N TRP A 32 -3.76 28.86 12.16
CA TRP A 32 -2.62 27.96 12.19
C TRP A 32 -3.00 26.54 12.57
N ASN A 33 -3.68 26.36 13.71
CA ASN A 33 -4.02 25.03 14.21
C ASN A 33 -4.94 24.26 13.23
N GLY A 34 -5.97 24.94 12.71
CA GLY A 34 -6.87 24.36 11.71
C GLY A 34 -6.16 23.99 10.40
N TYR A 35 -5.21 24.83 9.95
CA TYR A 35 -4.39 24.56 8.77
C TYR A 35 -3.47 23.35 8.98
N VAL A 36 -2.79 23.27 10.12
CA VAL A 36 -1.89 22.15 10.44
C VAL A 36 -2.66 20.83 10.37
N ARG A 37 -3.80 20.75 11.06
CA ARG A 37 -4.66 19.57 11.10
C ARG A 37 -5.21 19.17 9.73
N LYS A 38 -5.83 20.11 9.02
CA LYS A 38 -6.60 19.79 7.79
C LYS A 38 -5.74 19.71 6.54
N HIS A 39 -4.61 20.43 6.52
CA HIS A 39 -3.82 20.61 5.31
C HIS A 39 -2.37 20.22 5.48
N LEU A 40 -1.69 20.53 6.59
CA LEU A 40 -0.25 20.25 6.68
C LEU A 40 0.03 18.77 6.93
N LEU A 41 -0.46 18.22 8.04
CA LEU A 41 -0.19 16.84 8.47
C LEU A 41 -0.60 15.79 7.43
N PRO A 42 -1.78 15.88 6.77
CA PRO A 42 -2.18 14.89 5.76
C PRO A 42 -1.33 14.90 4.48
N ARG A 43 -0.51 15.94 4.27
CA ARG A 43 0.33 16.10 3.07
C ARG A 43 1.83 16.00 3.37
N LEU A 44 2.23 15.84 4.63
CA LEU A 44 3.62 15.80 5.06
C LEU A 44 4.03 14.34 5.30
N PHE A 45 4.94 13.83 4.48
CA PHE A 45 5.39 12.44 4.56
C PHE A 45 6.92 12.34 4.63
N GLY A 46 7.40 11.49 5.51
CA GLY A 46 8.83 11.17 5.68
C GLY A 46 9.04 9.67 5.82
N PHE A 47 10.10 9.14 5.22
CA PHE A 47 10.48 7.75 5.36
C PHE A 47 11.89 7.63 5.91
N GLU A 48 12.09 6.71 6.84
CA GLU A 48 13.39 6.42 7.43
C GLU A 48 13.58 4.90 7.60
N LEU A 49 14.84 4.45 7.53
CA LEU A 49 15.25 3.06 7.64
C LEU A 49 15.58 2.65 9.08
N LEU A 50 16.27 3.53 9.83
CA LEU A 50 16.83 3.20 11.13
C LEU A 50 15.93 3.70 12.28
N MET A 51 15.84 2.92 13.37
CA MET A 51 14.97 3.26 14.52
C MET A 51 15.32 4.61 15.15
N ALA A 52 16.63 4.85 15.33
CA ALA A 52 17.13 6.02 16.03
C ALA A 52 16.78 7.33 15.29
N PRO A 53 17.19 7.54 14.02
CA PRO A 53 16.81 8.75 13.29
C PRO A 53 15.29 8.88 13.10
N TYR A 54 14.56 7.77 12.90
CA TYR A 54 13.10 7.77 12.84
C TYR A 54 12.46 8.35 14.13
N ALA A 55 12.91 7.89 15.30
CA ALA A 55 12.41 8.36 16.58
C ALA A 55 12.78 9.83 16.82
N VAL A 56 14.01 10.22 16.47
CA VAL A 56 14.47 11.61 16.55
C VAL A 56 13.64 12.51 15.65
N ALA A 57 13.35 12.11 14.41
CA ALA A 57 12.52 12.89 13.48
C ALA A 57 11.11 13.10 14.03
N HIS A 58 10.48 12.05 14.54
CA HIS A 58 9.16 12.13 15.18
C HIS A 58 9.16 13.08 16.37
N PHE A 59 10.12 12.93 17.27
CA PHE A 59 10.22 13.76 18.47
C PHE A 59 10.48 15.22 18.11
N LYS A 60 11.43 15.47 17.20
CA LYS A 60 11.80 16.81 16.75
C LYS A 60 10.62 17.55 16.13
N LEU A 61 9.86 16.91 15.23
CA LEU A 61 8.67 17.53 14.63
C LEU A 61 7.54 17.72 15.64
N GLY A 62 7.33 16.77 16.55
CA GLY A 62 6.34 16.92 17.62
C GLY A 62 6.63 18.13 18.50
N MET A 63 7.89 18.30 18.90
CA MET A 63 8.36 19.45 19.68
C MET A 63 8.18 20.77 18.92
N GLN A 64 8.52 20.79 17.63
CA GLN A 64 8.37 21.97 16.78
C GLN A 64 6.90 22.40 16.64
N LEU A 65 6.01 21.44 16.36
CA LEU A 65 4.58 21.72 16.26
C LEU A 65 4.00 22.16 17.60
N GLY A 66 4.47 21.61 18.72
CA GLY A 66 4.17 22.11 20.06
C GLY A 66 4.74 23.51 20.37
N GLY A 67 5.50 24.10 19.46
CA GLY A 67 6.09 25.43 19.59
C GLY A 67 7.20 25.51 20.65
N HIS A 68 7.88 24.41 20.94
CA HIS A 68 9.00 24.37 21.91
C HIS A 68 10.26 25.11 21.44
N ASP A 69 10.32 25.43 20.16
CA ASP A 69 11.35 26.24 19.52
C ASP A 69 11.04 27.75 19.57
N LEU A 70 9.84 28.13 20.04
CA LEU A 70 9.39 29.52 20.14
C LEU A 70 9.48 30.08 21.56
N SER A 71 9.47 31.41 21.69
CA SER A 71 9.31 32.06 22.99
C SER A 71 7.93 31.77 23.61
N GLU A 72 7.79 31.90 24.93
CA GLU A 72 6.52 31.61 25.63
C GLU A 72 5.33 32.41 25.09
N ALA A 73 5.55 33.69 24.76
CA ALA A 73 4.52 34.57 24.21
C ALA A 73 4.05 34.10 22.82
N GLN A 74 4.98 33.67 21.96
CA GLN A 74 4.66 33.15 20.64
C GLN A 74 4.00 31.78 20.73
N ARG A 75 4.49 30.89 21.59
CA ARG A 75 3.96 29.54 21.77
C ARG A 75 2.47 29.53 22.06
N LYS A 76 1.96 30.50 22.85
CA LYS A 76 0.51 30.63 23.13
C LYS A 76 -0.36 30.76 21.87
N ASN A 77 0.17 31.38 20.83
CA ASN A 77 -0.57 31.66 19.59
C ASN A 77 -0.21 30.68 18.46
N TRP A 78 0.97 30.07 18.50
CA TRP A 78 1.56 29.31 17.39
C TRP A 78 1.84 27.84 17.70
N ALA A 79 1.58 27.38 18.93
CA ALA A 79 1.60 25.96 19.23
C ALA A 79 0.40 25.27 18.60
N TYR A 80 0.66 24.16 17.91
CA TYR A 80 -0.34 23.20 17.49
C TYR A 80 -0.73 22.32 18.68
N ASP A 81 -2.03 22.09 18.83
CA ASP A 81 -2.59 21.27 19.88
C ASP A 81 -3.02 19.91 19.31
N PHE A 82 -2.43 18.83 19.83
CA PHE A 82 -2.69 17.45 19.43
C PHE A 82 -3.96 16.90 20.10
N THR A 83 -5.08 17.61 20.01
CA THR A 83 -6.37 17.18 20.61
C THR A 83 -6.99 15.98 19.92
N GLY A 84 -6.54 15.62 18.72
CA GLY A 84 -7.05 14.47 17.97
C GLY A 84 -6.07 13.31 17.94
N ASN A 85 -6.50 12.22 17.30
CA ASN A 85 -5.64 11.07 17.03
C ASN A 85 -4.79 11.30 15.76
N GLU A 86 -4.30 12.53 15.55
CA GLU A 86 -3.48 12.84 14.39
C GLU A 86 -2.06 12.30 14.56
N ARG A 87 -1.64 11.47 13.61
CA ARG A 87 -0.29 10.93 13.57
C ARG A 87 0.58 11.74 12.60
N LEU A 88 1.82 12.00 12.99
CA LEU A 88 2.83 12.49 12.05
C LEU A 88 3.04 11.46 10.94
N GLY A 89 3.05 11.92 9.69
CA GLY A 89 3.29 11.08 8.51
C GLY A 89 4.74 10.63 8.33
N ILE A 90 5.48 10.39 9.42
CA ILE A 90 6.81 9.78 9.35
C ILE A 90 6.63 8.27 9.50
N TYR A 91 7.25 7.51 8.62
CA TYR A 91 7.16 6.06 8.59
C TYR A 91 8.54 5.45 8.70
N LEU A 92 8.58 4.43 9.54
CA LEU A 92 9.72 3.56 9.62
C LEU A 92 9.48 2.44 8.62
N THR A 93 10.29 2.40 7.57
CA THR A 93 10.20 1.37 6.55
C THR A 93 11.53 0.66 6.51
N ASN A 94 11.54 -0.65 6.69
CA ASN A 94 12.65 -1.44 6.19
C ASN A 94 12.50 -1.49 4.65
N THR A 95 13.06 -0.50 3.94
CA THR A 95 12.90 -0.38 2.48
C THR A 95 13.56 -1.53 1.70
N LEU A 96 14.34 -2.41 2.35
CA LEU A 96 14.84 -3.64 1.72
C LEU A 96 13.73 -4.71 1.56
N GLU A 97 12.84 -4.87 2.55
CA GLU A 97 11.89 -6.00 2.55
C GLU A 97 10.79 -5.90 1.48
N GLU A 98 10.35 -4.69 1.12
CA GLU A 98 9.31 -4.49 0.10
C GLU A 98 9.84 -4.57 -1.35
N ALA A 99 11.09 -4.15 -1.57
CA ALA A 99 11.74 -4.26 -2.88
C ALA A 99 12.07 -5.72 -3.22
N GLU A 100 12.55 -6.49 -2.25
CA GLU A 100 12.88 -7.92 -2.41
C GLU A 100 11.66 -8.77 -2.76
N LYS A 101 10.52 -8.57 -2.07
CA LYS A 101 9.26 -9.30 -2.36
C LYS A 101 8.72 -9.07 -3.78
N LYS A 102 8.88 -7.86 -4.32
CA LYS A 102 8.45 -7.53 -5.69
C LYS A 102 9.35 -8.18 -6.75
N ILE A 103 10.66 -8.22 -6.51
CA ILE A 103 11.62 -8.86 -7.43
C ILE A 103 11.43 -10.37 -7.43
N GLU A 104 11.22 -11.00 -6.28
CA GLU A 104 10.96 -12.44 -6.18
C GLU A 104 9.68 -12.84 -6.95
N THR A 105 8.61 -12.05 -6.83
CA THR A 105 7.35 -12.27 -7.56
C THR A 105 7.51 -12.13 -9.08
N LEU A 106 8.35 -11.19 -9.54
CA LEU A 106 8.64 -10.97 -10.97
C LEU A 106 9.49 -12.11 -11.59
N TYR A 107 10.43 -12.70 -10.83
CA TYR A 107 11.21 -13.85 -11.27
C TYR A 107 10.35 -15.11 -11.43
N VAL A 108 9.44 -15.36 -10.48
CA VAL A 108 8.54 -16.52 -10.53
C VAL A 108 7.63 -16.47 -11.77
N TRP A 109 7.08 -15.31 -12.12
CA TRP A 109 6.21 -15.15 -13.28
C TRP A 109 6.94 -15.25 -14.62
N SER A 110 8.18 -14.73 -14.69
CA SER A 110 8.99 -14.80 -15.92
C SER A 110 9.51 -16.22 -16.20
N ALA A 111 9.83 -16.99 -15.16
CA ALA A 111 10.27 -18.39 -15.27
C ALA A 111 9.13 -19.38 -15.61
N ALA A 112 7.86 -19.00 -15.37
CA ALA A 112 6.70 -19.89 -15.56
C ALA A 112 6.13 -19.91 -17.00
N ARG A 113 6.84 -19.39 -18.02
CA ARG A 113 6.36 -19.51 -19.41
C ARG A 113 6.44 -20.96 -19.86
N PRO A 114 5.31 -21.64 -20.18
CA PRO A 114 5.38 -22.95 -20.78
C PRO A 114 6.04 -22.81 -22.15
N LEU A 115 7.16 -23.51 -22.37
CA LEU A 115 7.77 -23.59 -23.68
C LEU A 115 6.75 -24.26 -24.62
N ARG A 116 6.06 -23.44 -25.42
CA ARG A 116 5.02 -23.90 -26.35
C ARG A 116 5.70 -24.68 -27.47
N ARG A 117 5.87 -25.99 -27.24
CA ARG A 117 6.42 -26.92 -28.23
C ARG A 117 5.44 -26.99 -29.40
N SER A 118 5.79 -26.36 -30.52
CA SER A 118 5.04 -26.44 -31.76
C SER A 118 5.10 -27.88 -32.28
N ARG A 119 4.08 -28.67 -31.97
CA ARG A 119 3.83 -29.93 -32.69
C ARG A 119 3.38 -29.55 -34.11
N SER A 120 4.33 -29.56 -35.03
CA SER A 120 4.09 -29.60 -36.47
C SER A 120 3.25 -30.85 -36.79
N ARG A 121 1.94 -30.65 -36.98
CA ARG A 121 1.08 -31.67 -37.61
C ARG A 121 1.37 -31.64 -39.11
N ARG A 122 2.27 -32.52 -39.54
CA ARG A 122 2.47 -32.83 -40.96
C ARG A 122 1.32 -33.74 -41.40
N SER A 123 0.29 -33.17 -42.02
CA SER A 123 -0.77 -33.92 -42.70
C SER A 123 -0.22 -34.50 -43.99
N ASN A 124 0.04 -35.80 -44.04
CA ASN A 124 0.22 -36.51 -45.31
C ASN A 124 -1.15 -36.91 -45.83
N GLN A 125 -1.48 -36.37 -46.99
CA GLN A 125 -2.64 -36.70 -47.78
C GLN A 125 -2.36 -37.96 -48.62
N THR A 126 -3.30 -38.90 -48.56
CA THR A 126 -3.66 -39.96 -49.53
C THR A 126 -2.65 -41.06 -49.86
N ARG A 127 -3.06 -42.32 -49.66
CA ARG A 127 -3.11 -43.38 -50.69
C ARG A 127 -4.20 -44.41 -50.34
N HIS A 128 -4.64 -45.09 -51.39
CA HIS A 128 -5.92 -45.75 -51.61
C HIS A 128 -6.10 -47.15 -50.99
N ALA A 129 -7.37 -47.42 -50.68
CA ALA A 129 -8.19 -48.59 -51.00
C ALA A 129 -8.02 -49.98 -50.32
N HIS A 130 -9.21 -50.53 -50.05
CA HIS A 130 -9.68 -51.92 -50.08
C HIS A 130 -10.05 -52.65 -48.76
N ASN A 131 -11.38 -52.76 -48.60
CA ASN A 131 -12.23 -53.89 -48.22
C ASN A 131 -12.00 -54.68 -46.91
N GLY A 132 -13.09 -54.79 -46.14
CA GLY A 132 -13.50 -56.11 -45.60
C GLY A 132 -13.90 -56.17 -44.12
N CYS A 133 -15.22 -56.22 -43.89
CA CYS A 133 -15.93 -57.05 -42.90
C CYS A 133 -15.77 -56.86 -41.37
N HIS A 134 -16.93 -56.55 -40.76
CA HIS A 134 -17.53 -57.05 -39.51
C HIS A 134 -16.67 -57.22 -38.24
N GLY A 135 -17.10 -56.55 -37.17
CA GLY A 135 -16.64 -56.80 -35.81
C GLY A 135 -17.19 -55.77 -34.82
N GLU A 136 -18.45 -55.95 -34.43
CA GLU A 136 -19.10 -55.33 -33.28
C GLU A 136 -18.36 -55.72 -31.99
N PHE A 137 -17.94 -54.76 -31.16
CA PHE A 137 -17.78 -55.00 -29.72
C PHE A 137 -17.90 -53.68 -28.95
N ALA A 138 -18.81 -53.71 -27.99
CA ALA A 138 -19.22 -52.60 -27.15
C ALA A 138 -18.38 -52.50 -25.86
N ILE A 139 -18.74 -51.48 -25.07
CA ILE A 139 -18.61 -51.35 -23.62
C ILE A 139 -17.29 -50.71 -23.12
N PHE A 140 -17.35 -49.40 -22.86
CA PHE A 140 -17.23 -48.88 -21.49
C PHE A 140 -17.83 -47.46 -21.36
N ARG A 141 -19.06 -47.40 -20.86
CA ARG A 141 -19.55 -46.30 -19.99
C ARG A 141 -19.47 -46.86 -18.56
N PRO A 142 -19.16 -46.05 -17.53
CA PRO A 142 -20.18 -45.18 -16.94
C PRO A 142 -19.51 -43.88 -16.42
N PHE A 143 -20.11 -42.89 -15.76
CA PHE A 143 -21.44 -42.65 -15.24
C PHE A 143 -21.52 -41.13 -15.04
N SER A 144 -22.64 -40.53 -15.39
CA SER A 144 -23.00 -39.17 -14.98
C SER A 144 -23.34 -39.14 -13.49
N GLN A 145 -22.80 -38.19 -12.72
CA GLN A 145 -23.63 -37.52 -11.72
C GLN A 145 -23.06 -36.16 -11.30
N GLN A 146 -23.71 -35.12 -11.83
CA GLN A 146 -23.81 -33.82 -11.18
C GLN A 146 -24.38 -34.00 -9.77
N ARG A 147 -23.73 -33.40 -8.77
CA ARG A 147 -24.44 -32.84 -7.62
C ARG A 147 -23.85 -31.48 -7.27
N HIS A 148 -24.62 -30.49 -7.68
CA HIS A 148 -24.66 -29.13 -7.18
C HIS A 148 -25.20 -29.17 -5.75
N CYS A 149 -24.51 -28.58 -4.78
CA CYS A 149 -25.06 -28.16 -3.49
C CYS A 149 -24.28 -26.93 -3.03
N ASP A 150 -24.85 -25.76 -3.31
CA ASP A 150 -24.61 -24.52 -2.58
C ASP A 150 -25.68 -24.45 -1.47
N PRO A 151 -25.33 -24.07 -0.24
CA PRO A 151 -26.32 -23.31 0.53
C PRO A 151 -25.68 -22.11 1.21
N THR A 152 -26.10 -20.95 0.73
CA THR A 152 -26.30 -19.71 1.48
C THR A 152 -26.87 -20.01 2.87
N ILE A 153 -26.16 -19.61 3.93
CA ILE A 153 -26.75 -19.46 5.26
C ILE A 153 -27.05 -17.98 5.48
N LEU A 154 -28.36 -17.73 5.54
CA LEU A 154 -29.03 -16.49 5.89
C LEU A 154 -28.82 -16.15 7.38
N PHE A 155 -28.67 -14.85 7.67
CA PHE A 155 -28.98 -14.21 8.96
C PHE A 155 -30.44 -14.48 9.39
N PRO A 156 -30.79 -14.38 10.69
CA PRO A 156 -31.40 -13.12 11.14
C PRO A 156 -31.16 -12.71 12.63
N ASN A 157 -31.16 -11.38 12.87
CA ASN A 157 -31.78 -10.64 14.00
C ASN A 157 -31.23 -10.86 15.44
N CYS A 158 -31.25 -9.92 16.41
CA CYS A 158 -31.68 -8.52 16.54
C CYS A 158 -31.39 -8.06 18.00
N TYR A 159 -31.18 -6.75 18.19
CA TYR A 159 -31.49 -5.90 19.36
C TYR A 159 -30.78 -6.01 20.74
N SER A 160 -30.13 -4.87 21.07
CA SER A 160 -30.23 -4.03 22.28
C SER A 160 -30.18 -4.63 23.69
N HIS A 161 -29.19 -4.16 24.46
CA HIS A 161 -29.41 -3.46 25.73
C HIS A 161 -28.28 -2.45 26.00
#